data_AF-A0A8T3YQS2-F1
#
_entry.id   AF-A0A8T3YQS2-F1
#
_cell.length_a   1.000
_cell.length_b   1.000
_cell.length_c   1.000
_cell.angle_alpha   90.00
_cell.angle_beta   90.00
_cell.angle_gamma   90.00
#
_symmetry.space_group_name_H-M   'P 1'
#
loop_
_entity.id
_entity.type
_entity.pdbx_description
1 polymer ?
#
loop_
_entity_poly.entity_id
_entity_poly.type
_entity_poly.pdbx_seq_one_letter_code
_entity_poly.pdbx_strand_id
1 'polypeptide(L)'
;MTLDYCLTKVAPLYNLALVVIVIIMFLKLFMTPNKERYTKPWALIFAGILIFVLEEVFTILRHSQIFILPTYVNGIFEITIISLFIYAMLLQREYNAFNYGALKKIKKLKRRR
;
A
#
# COMPACT_ATOMS: atom_id res chain seq x y z
N MET A 1 2.78 35.22 7.36
CA MET A 1 2.49 33.85 6.89
C MET A 1 1.95 33.07 8.07
N THR A 2 0.79 32.44 7.95
CA THR A 2 0.14 31.67 9.03
C THR A 2 0.72 30.24 9.08
N LEU A 3 0.71 29.62 10.26
CA LEU A 3 1.20 28.24 10.49
C LEU A 3 0.57 27.24 9.50
N ASP A 4 -0.73 27.42 9.23
CA ASP A 4 -1.55 26.63 8.31
C ASP A 4 -1.01 26.63 6.87
N TYR A 5 -0.53 27.79 6.40
CA TYR A 5 0.05 27.93 5.07
C TYR A 5 1.37 27.16 4.92
N CYS A 6 2.17 27.12 5.98
CA CYS A 6 3.43 26.38 6.00
C CYS A 6 3.16 24.86 6.02
N LEU A 7 2.19 24.41 6.82
CA LEU A 7 1.82 23.00 6.93
C LEU A 7 1.29 22.43 5.61
N THR A 8 0.37 23.15 4.96
CA THR A 8 -0.25 22.70 3.69
C THR A 8 0.73 22.56 2.53
N LYS A 9 1.78 23.39 2.48
CA LYS A 9 2.82 23.29 1.44
C LYS A 9 3.88 22.24 1.72
N VAL A 10 4.24 22.07 2.98
CA VAL A 10 5.39 21.24 3.36
C VAL A 10 4.99 19.78 3.60
N ALA A 11 3.77 19.52 4.07
CA ALA A 11 3.30 18.16 4.34
C ALA A 11 3.32 17.23 3.09
N PRO A 12 2.86 17.65 1.90
CA PRO A 12 2.92 16.81 0.69
C PRO A 12 4.35 16.41 0.30
N LEU A 13 5.33 17.30 0.53
CA LEU A 13 6.74 17.02 0.24
C LEU A 13 7.32 15.94 1.16
N TYR A 14 6.99 15.99 2.46
CA TYR A 14 7.39 14.93 3.41
C TYR A 14 6.72 13.59 3.09
N ASN A 15 5.44 13.62 2.72
CA ASN A 15 4.72 12.41 2.28
C ASN A 15 5.42 11.79 1.07
N LEU A 16 5.74 12.59 0.05
CA LEU A 16 6.44 12.11 -1.15
C LEU A 16 7.80 11.48 -0.80
N ALA A 17 8.58 12.09 0.10
CA ALA A 17 9.86 11.55 0.54
C ALA A 17 9.70 10.21 1.27
N LEU A 18 8.69 10.07 2.13
CA LEU A 18 8.35 8.80 2.78
C LEU A 18 7.98 7.73 1.76
N VAL A 19 7.24 8.08 0.72
CA VAL A 19 6.86 7.08 -0.30
C VAL A 19 8.08 6.56 -1.07
N VAL A 20 9.08 7.39 -1.35
CA VAL A 20 10.34 6.91 -1.97
C VAL A 20 10.99 5.81 -1.12
N ILE A 21 11.04 6.00 0.20
CA ILE A 21 11.57 4.99 1.13
C ILE A 21 10.74 3.71 1.06
N VAL A 22 9.41 3.84 1.09
CA VAL A 22 8.50 2.69 1.00
C VAL A 22 8.68 1.94 -0.32
N ILE A 23 8.81 2.63 -1.45
CA ILE A 23 9.06 2.01 -2.76
C ILE A 23 10.36 1.19 -2.72
N ILE A 24 11.44 1.73 -2.16
CA ILE A 24 12.71 1.01 -2.01
C ILE A 24 12.54 -0.27 -1.17
N MET A 25 11.76 -0.21 -0.08
CA MET A 25 11.45 -1.36 0.75
C MET A 25 10.67 -2.43 -0.02
N PHE A 26 9.66 -2.05 -0.81
CA PHE A 26 8.89 -2.97 -1.64
C PHE A 26 9.74 -3.61 -2.75
N LEU A 27 10.62 -2.84 -3.39
CA LEU A 27 11.56 -3.39 -4.37
C LEU A 27 12.45 -4.46 -3.73
N LYS A 28 13.00 -4.21 -2.53
CA LYS A 28 13.76 -5.22 -1.78
C LYS A 28 12.90 -6.43 -1.42
N LEU A 29 11.65 -6.23 -1.03
CA LEU A 29 10.71 -7.32 -0.73
C LEU A 29 10.47 -8.21 -1.96
N PHE A 30 10.27 -7.62 -3.14
CA PHE A 30 10.05 -8.38 -4.39
C PHE A 30 11.30 -9.08 -4.92
N MET A 31 12.50 -8.62 -4.54
CA MET A 31 13.76 -9.28 -4.89
C MET A 31 14.09 -10.49 -3.99
N THR A 32 13.33 -10.72 -2.92
CA THR A 32 13.57 -11.83 -1.98
C THR A 32 13.19 -13.19 -2.62
N PRO A 33 14.02 -14.25 -2.50
CA PRO A 33 13.80 -15.53 -3.19
C PRO A 33 12.54 -16.31 -2.78
N ASN A 34 11.86 -15.92 -1.70
CA ASN A 34 10.63 -16.58 -1.21
C ASN A 34 9.35 -15.93 -1.78
N LYS A 35 9.27 -15.85 -3.12
CA LYS A 35 8.24 -15.09 -3.84
C LYS A 35 6.84 -15.67 -3.69
N GLU A 36 6.68 -16.99 -3.66
CA GLU A 36 5.35 -17.62 -3.80
C GLU A 36 4.42 -17.41 -2.60
N ARG A 37 4.99 -17.19 -1.41
CA ARG A 37 4.24 -17.10 -0.16
C ARG A 37 3.85 -15.67 0.23
N TYR A 38 4.58 -14.67 -0.27
CA TYR A 38 4.43 -13.27 0.18
C TYR A 38 4.22 -12.26 -0.94
N THR A 39 4.11 -12.64 -2.22
CA THR A 39 4.03 -11.63 -3.28
C THR A 39 2.63 -11.08 -3.54
N LYS A 40 1.58 -11.89 -3.47
CA LYS A 40 0.23 -11.45 -3.90
C LYS A 40 -0.39 -10.32 -3.04
N PRO A 41 -0.53 -10.46 -1.70
CA PRO A 41 -1.11 -9.38 -0.90
C PRO A 41 -0.21 -8.13 -0.87
N TRP A 42 1.10 -8.33 -0.88
CA TRP A 42 2.06 -7.23 -0.89
C TRP A 42 2.12 -6.50 -2.24
N ALA A 43 1.88 -7.19 -3.36
CA ALA A 43 1.72 -6.56 -4.67
C ALA A 43 0.49 -5.65 -4.72
N LEU A 44 -0.61 -6.03 -4.07
CA LEU A 44 -1.81 -5.19 -3.97
C LEU A 44 -1.57 -3.94 -3.10
N ILE A 45 -0.86 -4.10 -1.98
CA ILE A 45 -0.45 -2.96 -1.15
C ILE A 45 0.48 -2.02 -1.94
N PHE A 46 1.42 -2.59 -2.70
CA PHE A 46 2.29 -1.80 -3.58
C PHE A 46 1.51 -1.04 -4.64
N ALA A 47 0.49 -1.65 -5.26
CA ALA A 47 -0.39 -0.96 -6.20
C ALA A 47 -1.14 0.20 -5.53
N GLY A 48 -1.64 0.02 -4.30
CA GLY A 48 -2.24 1.10 -3.51
C GLY A 48 -1.27 2.26 -3.23
N ILE A 49 -0.01 1.94 -2.93
CA ILE A 49 1.05 2.94 -2.73
C ILE A 49 1.33 3.72 -4.02
N LEU A 50 1.35 3.07 -5.18
CA LEU A 50 1.52 3.76 -6.45
C LEU A 50 0.37 4.73 -6.73
N ILE A 51 -0.86 4.35 -6.40
CA ILE A 51 -2.02 5.24 -6.51
C ILE A 51 -1.88 6.44 -5.57
N PHE A 52 -1.42 6.21 -4.33
CA PHE A 52 -1.12 7.27 -3.38
C PHE A 52 -0.02 8.23 -3.89
N VAL A 53 1.05 7.72 -4.53
CA VAL A 53 2.06 8.58 -5.18
C VAL A 53 1.42 9.48 -6.22
N LEU A 54 0.56 8.92 -7.07
CA LEU A 54 -0.10 9.70 -8.12
C LEU A 54 -0.98 10.78 -7.51
N GLU A 55 -1.73 10.47 -6.45
CA GLU A 55 -2.55 11.44 -5.72
C GLU A 55 -1.71 12.60 -5.16
N GLU A 56 -0.58 12.30 -4.51
CA GLU A 56 0.32 13.33 -3.96
C GLU A 56 0.95 14.19 -5.07
N VAL A 57 1.35 13.59 -6.19
CA VAL A 57 1.84 14.32 -7.37
C VAL A 57 0.77 15.27 -7.91
N PHE A 58 -0.47 14.81 -8.04
CA PHE A 58 -1.59 15.67 -8.45
C PHE A 58 -1.87 16.79 -7.44
N THR A 59 -1.73 16.51 -6.15
CA THR A 59 -1.92 17.48 -5.07
C THR A 59 -0.87 18.60 -5.13
N ILE A 60 0.38 18.26 -5.43
CA ILE A 60 1.48 19.23 -5.65
C ILE A 60 1.25 20.03 -6.95
N LEU A 61 0.82 19.38 -8.03
CA LEU A 61 0.49 20.05 -9.30
C LEU A 61 -0.68 21.04 -9.16
N ARG A 62 -1.66 20.70 -8.32
CA ARG A 62 -2.77 21.60 -7.96
C ARG A 62 -2.28 22.81 -7.16
N HIS A 63 -1.41 22.60 -6.18
CA HIS A 63 -0.83 23.69 -5.38
C HIS A 63 0.04 24.66 -6.21
N SER A 64 0.70 24.16 -7.24
CA SER A 64 1.48 24.99 -8.17
C SER A 64 0.63 25.70 -9.23
N GLN A 65 -0.69 25.53 -9.21
CA GLN A 65 -1.65 26.10 -10.17
C GLN A 65 -1.38 25.71 -11.64
N ILE A 66 -0.57 24.67 -11.88
CA ILE A 66 -0.30 24.14 -13.23
C ILE A 66 -1.51 23.35 -13.74
N PHE A 67 -2.26 22.72 -12.83
CA PHE A 67 -3.41 21.88 -13.17
C PHE A 67 -4.56 22.08 -12.19
N ILE A 68 -5.78 22.33 -12.69
CA ILE A 68 -6.99 22.48 -11.87
C ILE A 68 -7.69 21.12 -11.83
N LEU A 69 -7.31 20.29 -10.85
CA LEU A 69 -7.97 19.01 -10.62
C LEU A 69 -9.25 19.23 -9.79
N PRO A 70 -10.40 18.69 -10.18
CA PRO A 70 -11.61 18.74 -9.37
C PRO A 70 -11.42 18.01 -8.02
N THR A 71 -11.94 18.58 -6.93
CA THR A 71 -11.76 18.05 -5.57
C THR A 71 -12.27 16.61 -5.41
N TYR A 72 -13.28 16.19 -6.18
CA TYR A 72 -13.81 14.82 -6.11
C TYR A 72 -12.83 13.75 -6.60
N VAL A 73 -11.81 14.11 -7.39
CA VAL A 73 -10.83 13.16 -7.93
C VAL A 73 -9.95 12.59 -6.81
N ASN A 74 -9.57 13.40 -5.82
CA ASN A 74 -8.87 12.92 -4.61
C ASN A 74 -9.71 11.86 -3.88
N GLY A 75 -11.01 12.10 -3.70
CA GLY A 75 -11.91 11.12 -3.08
C GLY A 75 -11.98 9.78 -3.83
N ILE A 76 -11.87 9.79 -5.17
CA ILE A 76 -11.79 8.56 -5.97
C ILE A 76 -10.48 7.81 -5.68
N PHE A 77 -9.35 8.51 -5.57
CA PHE A 77 -8.07 7.90 -5.21
C PHE A 77 -8.13 7.27 -3.81
N GLU A 78 -8.63 8.00 -2.80
CA GLU A 78 -8.78 7.49 -1.43
C GLU A 78 -9.63 6.22 -1.37
N ILE A 79 -10.82 6.22 -2.00
CA ILE A 79 -11.71 5.04 -2.02
C ILE A 79 -11.02 3.85 -2.70
N THR A 80 -10.24 4.10 -3.76
CA THR A 80 -9.52 3.05 -4.48
C THR A 80 -8.42 2.44 -3.60
N ILE A 81 -7.65 3.27 -2.89
CA ILE A 81 -6.61 2.83 -1.96
C ILE A 81 -7.22 2.01 -0.82
N ILE A 82 -8.29 2.51 -0.19
CA ILE A 82 -8.99 1.81 0.90
C ILE A 82 -9.53 0.45 0.42
N SER A 83 -10.13 0.41 -0.77
CA SER A 83 -10.66 -0.83 -1.34
C SER A 83 -9.55 -1.86 -1.61
N LEU A 84 -8.42 -1.43 -2.18
CA LEU A 84 -7.25 -2.30 -2.37
C LEU A 84 -6.69 -2.81 -1.04
N PHE A 85 -6.67 -1.96 -0.02
CA PHE A 85 -6.20 -2.33 1.32
C PHE A 85 -7.10 -3.37 1.97
N ILE A 86 -8.43 -3.16 1.96
CA ILE A 86 -9.41 -4.14 2.46
C ILE A 86 -9.26 -5.48 1.72
N TYR A 87 -9.15 -5.43 0.39
CA TYR A 87 -8.96 -6.63 -0.41
C TYR A 87 -7.66 -7.36 -0.07
N ALA A 88 -6.54 -6.63 0.10
CA ALA A 88 -5.27 -7.20 0.51
C ALA A 88 -5.36 -7.88 1.90
N MET A 89 -6.07 -7.27 2.85
CA MET A 89 -6.30 -7.86 4.17
C MET A 89 -7.12 -9.16 4.11
N LEU A 90 -8.17 -9.20 3.28
CA LEU A 90 -8.96 -10.41 3.07
C LEU A 90 -8.12 -11.53 2.46
N LEU A 91 -7.32 -11.21 1.44
CA LEU A 91 -6.41 -12.17 0.81
C LEU A 91 -5.38 -12.70 1.81
N GLN A 92 -4.84 -11.84 2.67
CA GLN A 92 -3.91 -12.23 3.72
C GLN A 92 -4.56 -13.16 4.75
N ARG A 93 -5.84 -12.92 5.11
CA ARG A 93 -6.61 -13.80 5.99
C ARG A 93 -6.80 -15.20 5.39
N GLU A 94 -7.19 -15.30 4.12
CA GLU A 94 -7.35 -16.58 3.43
C GLU A 94 -6.05 -17.37 3.37
N TYR A 95 -4.96 -16.69 3.02
CA TYR A 95 -3.64 -17.30 2.93
C TYR A 95 -3.16 -17.86 4.28
N ASN A 96 -3.42 -17.13 5.38
CA ASN A 96 -3.10 -17.59 6.72
C ASN A 96 -3.97 -18.79 7.14
N ALA A 97 -5.28 -18.74 6.89
CA ALA A 97 -6.20 -19.83 7.23
C ALA A 97 -5.81 -21.16 6.54
N PHE A 98 -5.43 -21.10 5.27
CA PHE A 98 -4.93 -22.26 4.52
C PHE A 98 -3.68 -22.88 5.18
N ASN A 99 -2.70 -22.06 5.56
CA ASN A 99 -1.46 -22.53 6.17
C ASN A 99 -1.67 -23.17 7.55
N TYR A 100 -2.57 -22.64 8.37
CA TYR A 100 -2.91 -23.25 9.66
C TYR A 100 -3.55 -24.64 9.50
N GLY A 101 -4.41 -24.81 8.48
CA GLY A 101 -5.03 -26.10 8.17
C GLY A 101 -4.00 -27.17 7.78
N ALA A 102 -3.05 -26.81 6.91
CA ALA A 102 -1.98 -27.71 6.47
C ALA A 102 -1.07 -28.15 7.64
N LEU A 103 -0.67 -27.21 8.50
CA LEU A 103 0.16 -27.49 9.69
C LEU A 103 -0.53 -28.42 10.68
N LYS A 104 -1.84 -28.24 10.90
CA LYS A 104 -2.64 -29.11 11.79
C LYS A 104 -2.69 -30.55 11.27
N LYS A 105 -2.79 -30.74 9.94
CA LYS A 105 -2.77 -32.07 9.30
C LYS A 105 -1.41 -32.75 9.45
N ILE A 106 -0.30 -32.03 9.25
CA ILE A 106 1.07 -32.55 9.44
C ILE A 106 1.32 -32.97 10.89
N LYS A 107 0.94 -32.13 11.88
CA LYS A 107 1.07 -32.48 13.31
C LYS A 107 0.26 -33.73 13.68
N LYS A 108 -0.93 -33.91 13.10
CA LYS A 108 -1.77 -35.10 13.34
C LYS A 108 -1.14 -36.38 12.76
N LEU A 109 -0.51 -36.29 11.59
CA LEU A 109 0.22 -37.42 10.98
C LEU A 109 1.46 -37.82 11.78
N LYS A 110 2.20 -36.84 12.30
CA LYS A 110 3.40 -37.09 13.12
C LYS A 110 3.11 -37.74 14.48
N ARG A 111 1.90 -37.54 15.04
CA ARG A 111 1.45 -38.21 16.28
C ARG A 111 1.00 -39.66 16.09
N ARG A 112 0.88 -40.14 14.85
CA ARG A 112 0.44 -41.50 14.52
C ARG A 112 1.59 -42.44 14.13
N ARG A 113 2.82 -41.94 14.11
CA ARG A 113 4.06 -42.73 13.99
C ARG A 113 4.79 -42.65 15.31
#